data_AF-A0A6P0BC81-F1
#
_entry.id   AF-A0A6P0BC81-F1
#
_cell.length_a   1.000
_cell.length_b   1.000
_cell.length_c   1.000
_cell.angle_alpha   90.00
_cell.angle_beta   90.00
_cell.angle_gamma   90.00
#
_symmetry.space_group_name_H-M   'P 1'
#
loop_
_entity.id
_entity.type
_entity.pdbx_description
1 polymer ?
#
loop_
_entity_poly.entity_id
_entity_poly.type
_entity_poly.pdbx_seq_one_letter_code
_entity_poly.pdbx_strand_id
1 'polypeptide(L)' 'LADATCGTIRLKLLKIGAQVRVSVRRIKVAMASACPYAEEFALAHARICAAAR' A
#
# COMPACT_ATOMS: atom_id res chain seq x y z
N LEU A 1 4.22 8.94 15.97
CA LEU A 1 3.82 8.66 14.57
C LEU A 1 5.00 7.93 13.92
N ALA A 2 4.80 6.78 13.28
CA ALA A 2 5.93 6.09 12.64
C ALA A 2 6.21 6.73 11.27
N ASP A 3 7.44 7.14 11.01
CA ASP A 3 7.85 7.71 9.73
C ASP A 3 7.79 6.64 8.62
N ALA A 4 6.68 6.63 7.88
CA ALA A 4 6.49 5.79 6.72
C ALA A 4 7.04 6.51 5.47
N THR A 5 8.34 6.40 5.22
CA THR A 5 8.92 6.84 3.94
C THR A 5 8.65 5.82 2.84
N CYS A 6 8.63 6.24 1.57
CA CYS A 6 8.44 5.34 0.42
C CYS A 6 9.38 4.11 0.45
N GLY A 7 10.61 4.27 0.95
CA GLY A 7 11.56 3.18 1.15
C GLY A 7 11.08 2.16 2.20
N THR A 8 10.61 2.63 3.34
CA THR A 8 10.08 1.76 4.42
C THR A 8 8.77 1.09 4.03
N ILE A 9 7.89 1.79 3.30
CA ILE A 9 6.65 1.24 2.74
C ILE A 9 6.99 0.10 1.79
N ARG A 10 7.93 0.30 0.86
CA ARG A 10 8.38 -0.74 -0.07
C ARG A 10 8.97 -1.95 0.65
N LEU A 11 9.83 -1.75 1.65
CA LEU A 11 10.46 -2.85 2.39
C LEU A 11 9.45 -3.68 3.18
N LYS A 12 8.46 -3.04 3.82
CA LYS A 12 7.41 -3.76 4.57
C LYS A 12 6.48 -4.52 3.62
N LEU A 13 6.11 -3.91 2.50
CA LEU A 13 5.23 -4.55 1.51
C LEU A 13 5.93 -5.68 0.73
N LEU A 14 7.24 -5.57 0.51
CA LEU A 14 8.02 -6.67 -0.09
C LEU A 14 7.99 -7.93 0.77
N LYS A 15 8.03 -7.78 2.11
CA LYS A 15 7.98 -8.92 3.06
C LYS A 15 6.67 -9.72 2.98
N ILE A 16 5.57 -9.10 2.56
CA ILE A 16 4.27 -9.77 2.36
C ILE A 16 4.04 -10.18 0.90
N GLY A 17 5.08 -10.11 0.06
CA GLY A 17 5.01 -10.46 -1.35
C GLY A 17 4.28 -9.43 -2.23
N ALA A 18 4.01 -8.23 -1.72
CA ALA A 18 3.34 -7.19 -2.49
C ALA A 18 4.33 -6.43 -3.40
N GLN A 19 3.88 -6.11 -4.63
CA GLN A 19 4.66 -5.27 -5.55
C GLN A 19 4.29 -3.79 -5.36
N VAL A 20 5.30 -2.94 -5.16
CA VAL A 20 5.12 -1.48 -5.03
C VAL A 20 5.78 -0.77 -6.20
N ARG A 21 5.00 0.01 -6.96
CA ARG A 21 5.49 0.86 -8.05
C ARG A 21 5.31 2.33 -7.66
N VAL A 22 6.42 3.06 -7.60
CA VAL A 22 6.44 4.49 -7.27
C VAL A 22 6.64 5.30 -8.56
N SER A 23 5.85 6.34 -8.75
CA SER A 23 6.00 7.37 -9.78
C SER A 23 6.16 8.73 -9.10
N VAL A 24 6.41 9.80 -9.88
CA VAL A 24 6.65 11.16 -9.37
C VAL A 24 5.52 11.71 -8.48
N ARG A 25 4.28 11.24 -8.69
CA ARG A 25 3.09 11.70 -7.93
C ARG A 25 2.30 10.57 -7.26
N ARG A 26 2.44 9.33 -7.71
CA ARG A 26 1.55 8.23 -7.32
C ARG A 26 2.32 7.01 -6.90
N ILE A 27 1.78 6.30 -5.91
CA ILE A 27 2.26 5.00 -5.46
C ILE A 27 1.17 3.99 -5.82
N LYS A 28 1.54 2.94 -6.55
CA LYS A 28 0.67 1.80 -6.85
C LYS A 28 1.14 0.61 -6.05
N VAL A 29 0.21 -0.07 -5.40
CA VAL A 29 0.50 -1.26 -4.61
C VAL A 29 -0.35 -2.41 -5.14
N ALA A 30 0.29 -3.50 -5.54
CA ALA A 30 -0.36 -4.75 -5.90
C ALA A 30 -0.11 -5.78 -4.80
N MET A 31 -1.18 -6.23 -4.15
CA MET A 31 -1.12 -7.27 -3.11
C MET A 31 -0.82 -8.64 -3.72
N ALA A 32 -0.10 -9.49 -2.99
CA ALA A 32 -0.03 -10.91 -3.31
C ALA A 32 -1.40 -11.56 -3.15
N SER A 33 -1.72 -12.57 -3.97
CA SER A 33 -3.00 -13.29 -3.90
C SER A 33 -3.22 -13.98 -2.54
N ALA A 34 -2.16 -14.40 -1.87
CA ALA A 34 -2.19 -15.03 -0.56
C ALA A 34 -2.00 -14.03 0.60
N CYS A 35 -2.07 -12.72 0.35
CA CYS A 35 -1.88 -11.73 1.42
C CYS A 35 -3.07 -11.76 2.39
N PRO A 36 -2.86 -12.05 3.69
CA PRO A 36 -3.95 -12.20 4.65
C PRO A 36 -4.67 -10.88 4.98
N TYR A 37 -4.09 -9.73 4.63
CA TYR A 37 -4.63 -8.40 4.94
C TYR A 37 -5.14 -7.65 3.70
N ALA A 38 -5.33 -8.34 2.58
CA ALA A 38 -5.65 -7.71 1.30
C ALA A 38 -6.96 -6.90 1.36
N GLU A 39 -7.97 -7.43 2.06
CA GLU A 39 -9.29 -6.78 2.18
C GLU A 39 -9.21 -5.51 3.04
N GLU A 40 -8.49 -5.55 4.15
CA GLU A 40 -8.30 -4.41 5.04
C GLU A 40 -7.58 -3.27 4.33
N PHE A 41 -6.54 -3.60 3.55
CA PHE A 41 -5.85 -2.61 2.72
C PHE A 41 -6.76 -2.03 1.63
N ALA A 42 -7.60 -2.85 0.99
CA ALA A 42 -8.55 -2.39 -0.01
C ALA A 42 -9.59 -1.44 0.60
N LEU A 43 -10.13 -1.78 1.78
CA LEU A 43 -11.08 -0.94 2.52
C LEU A 43 -10.45 0.39 2.94
N ALA A 44 -9.23 0.36 3.49
CA ALA A 44 -8.51 1.56 3.86
C ALA A 44 -8.27 2.47 2.64
N HIS A 45 -7.86 1.89 1.52
CA HIS A 45 -7.68 2.62 0.26
C HIS A 45 -8.99 3.26 -0.22
N ALA A 46 -10.11 2.52 -0.20
CA ALA A 46 -11.41 3.05 -0.58
C ALA A 46 -11.84 4.25 0.30
N ARG A 47 -11.63 4.17 1.61
CA ARG A 47 -11.92 5.25 2.55
C ARG A 47 -11.07 6.50 2.32
N ILE A 48 -9.76 6.32 2.09
CA ILE A 48 -8.86 7.43 1.76
C ILE A 48 -9.28 8.08 0.44
N CYS A 49 -9.59 7.30 -0.59
CA CYS A 49 -10.06 7.83 -1.87
C CYS A 49 -11.39 8.56 -1.76
N ALA A 50 -12.30 8.10 -0.91
CA ALA A 50 -13.56 8.78 -0.65
C ALA A 50 -13.36 10.12 0.07
N ALA A 51 -12.44 10.18 1.05
CA ALA A 51 -12.13 11.40 1.78
C ALA A 51 -11.27 12.40 0.99
N ALA A 52 -10.48 11.92 0.02
CA ALA A 52 -9.65 12.74 -0.86
C ALA A 52 -10.42 13.29 -2.08
N ARG A 53 -11.72 12.98 -2.19
CA ARG A 53 -12.63 13.45 -3.23
C ARG A 53 -13.34 14.71 -2.77
#